data_AF-K4IV99-F1
#
_entry.id   AF-K4IV99-F1
#
_cell.length_a   1.000
_cell.length_b   1.000
_cell.length_c   1.000
_cell.angle_alpha   90.00
_cell.angle_beta   90.00
_cell.angle_gamma   90.00
#
_symmetry.space_group_name_H-M   'P 1'
#
loop_
_entity.id
_entity.type
_entity.pdbx_description
1 polymer ?
#
loop_
_entity_poly.entity_id
_entity_poly.type
_entity_poly.pdbx_seq_one_letter_code
_entity_poly.pdbx_strand_id
1 'polypeptide(L)'
;MKNKILKLLLILILVLSVSCSDNDDDGQIVVDYAGSANYFINNETTKDLILIFEKTEELGSEIDTTTVISSNISLLILEDSVIGLNPLPEDSFEEIEVYEASNLSDPLLTFSPVNNEDWTITSQELGDSGFGLTSHEIILTDSILD
;
A
#
# COMPACT_ATOMS: atom_id res chain seq x y z
N MET A 1 64.56 26.84 12.78
CA MET A 1 63.44 26.08 13.38
C MET A 1 62.06 26.47 12.85
N LYS A 2 61.78 27.76 12.59
CA LYS A 2 60.46 28.25 12.08
C LYS A 2 59.96 27.55 10.80
N ASN A 3 60.83 27.29 9.83
CA ASN A 3 60.42 26.66 8.56
C ASN A 3 60.09 25.15 8.65
N LYS A 4 60.55 24.45 9.71
CA LYS A 4 60.22 23.03 9.92
C LYS A 4 58.86 22.87 10.58
N ILE A 5 58.51 23.79 11.49
CA ILE A 5 57.20 23.85 12.15
C ILE A 5 56.11 24.20 11.14
N LEU A 6 56.38 25.16 10.23
CA LEU A 6 55.44 25.54 9.18
C LEU A 6 55.13 24.38 8.21
N LYS A 7 56.14 23.57 7.85
CA LYS A 7 55.95 22.38 7.01
C LYS A 7 55.18 21.27 7.71
N LEU A 8 55.41 21.07 9.01
CA LEU A 8 54.68 20.10 9.81
C LEU A 8 53.20 20.49 9.94
N LEU A 9 52.93 21.79 10.11
CA LEU A 9 51.57 22.31 10.19
C LEU A 9 50.80 22.14 8.86
N LEU A 10 51.49 22.35 7.73
CA LEU A 10 50.90 22.20 6.41
C LEU A 10 50.52 20.75 6.08
N ILE A 11 51.35 19.78 6.52
CA ILE A 11 51.07 18.34 6.37
C ILE A 11 49.91 17.92 7.27
N LEU A 12 49.83 18.44 8.50
CA LEU A 12 48.75 18.13 9.42
C LEU A 12 47.38 18.61 8.91
N ILE A 13 47.33 19.80 8.29
CA ILE A 13 46.12 20.33 7.66
C ILE A 13 45.71 19.46 6.45
N LEU A 14 46.68 18.97 5.67
CA LEU A 14 46.41 18.10 4.52
C LEU A 14 45.90 16.71 4.94
N VAL A 15 46.37 16.18 6.06
CA VAL A 15 45.92 14.87 6.59
C VAL A 15 44.52 14.97 7.21
N LEU A 16 44.16 16.12 7.79
CA LEU A 16 42.83 16.37 8.34
C LEU A 16 41.75 16.55 7.26
N SER A 17 42.12 16.88 6.02
CA SER A 17 41.17 17.03 4.90
C SER A 17 40.79 15.72 4.18
N VAL A 18 41.33 14.56 4.59
CA VAL A 18 41.14 13.27 3.88
C VAL A 18 40.44 12.21 4.74
N SER A 19 39.90 12.55 5.92
CA SER A 19 39.20 11.55 6.75
C SER A 19 37.95 12.10 7.43
N CYS A 20 37.02 12.56 6.60
CA CYS A 20 35.59 12.32 6.80
C CYS A 20 35.02 12.26 5.39
N SER A 21 35.22 11.11 4.73
CA SER A 21 34.29 10.71 3.70
C SER A 21 33.04 10.32 4.48
N ASP A 22 32.15 11.30 4.69
CA ASP A 22 30.74 10.98 4.83
C ASP A 22 30.37 10.32 3.50
N ASN A 23 30.68 9.03 3.41
CA ASN A 23 29.86 8.16 2.60
C ASN A 23 28.54 8.18 3.35
N ASP A 24 27.71 9.14 2.98
CA ASP A 24 26.27 9.06 3.09
C ASP A 24 25.85 7.83 2.25
N ASP A 25 26.19 6.63 2.73
CA ASP A 25 25.20 5.57 2.82
C ASP A 25 24.19 6.11 3.84
N ASP A 26 23.38 7.09 3.40
CA ASP A 26 22.06 7.31 3.96
C ASP A 26 21.44 5.93 3.92
N GLY A 27 21.53 5.23 5.07
CA GLY A 27 21.22 3.83 5.19
C GLY A 27 19.90 3.60 4.48
N GLN A 28 19.96 2.90 3.34
CA GLN A 28 18.76 2.65 2.55
C GLN A 28 17.77 2.05 3.53
N ILE A 29 16.68 2.79 3.79
CA ILE A 29 15.60 2.30 4.63
C ILE A 29 15.06 1.11 3.87
N VAL A 30 15.49 -0.09 4.27
CA VAL A 30 14.91 -1.33 3.77
C VAL A 30 13.53 -1.39 4.42
N VAL A 31 12.51 -1.06 3.63
CA VAL A 31 11.12 -1.25 4.03
C VAL A 31 10.83 -2.73 3.90
N ASP A 32 10.80 -3.42 5.04
CA ASP A 32 10.31 -4.79 5.12
C ASP A 32 8.83 -4.73 5.50
N TYR A 33 7.98 -5.09 4.54
CA TYR A 33 6.53 -5.11 4.73
C TYR A 33 6.09 -6.22 5.68
N ALA A 34 6.92 -7.24 5.94
CA ALA A 34 6.72 -8.34 6.89
C ALA A 34 5.34 -9.03 6.85
N GLY A 35 4.55 -8.82 5.79
CA GLY A 35 3.12 -9.12 5.71
C GLY A 35 2.26 -7.86 5.58
N SER A 36 1.93 -7.49 4.35
CA SER A 36 1.03 -6.37 4.03
C SER A 36 0.22 -6.65 2.77
N ALA A 37 -0.94 -6.01 2.67
CA ALA A 37 -1.84 -6.09 1.54
C ALA A 37 -2.36 -4.70 1.14
N ASN A 38 -2.45 -4.47 -0.17
CA ASN A 38 -3.11 -3.31 -0.75
C ASN A 38 -4.34 -3.79 -1.53
N TYR A 39 -5.48 -3.13 -1.31
CA TYR A 39 -6.75 -3.50 -1.92
C TYR A 39 -7.23 -2.42 -2.87
N PHE A 40 -7.40 -2.77 -4.14
CA PHE A 40 -7.80 -1.86 -5.21
C PHE A 40 -9.17 -2.21 -5.76
N ILE A 41 -9.89 -1.19 -6.21
CA ILE A 41 -11.12 -1.33 -6.99
C ILE A 41 -10.91 -0.65 -8.32
N ASN A 42 -10.94 -1.44 -9.40
CA ASN A 42 -10.91 -0.96 -10.76
C ASN A 42 -12.33 -0.81 -11.29
N ASN A 43 -12.79 0.44 -11.41
CA ASN A 43 -14.09 0.75 -11.98
C ASN A 43 -14.01 0.80 -13.51
N GLU A 44 -14.31 -0.27 -14.20
CA GLU A 44 -14.46 -0.34 -15.67
C GLU A 44 -15.91 -0.13 -16.13
N THR A 45 -16.78 0.40 -15.25
CA THR A 45 -18.18 0.68 -15.57
C THR A 45 -18.33 2.04 -16.25
N THR A 46 -19.50 2.31 -16.80
CA THR A 46 -19.87 3.62 -17.36
C THR A 46 -20.26 4.66 -16.29
N LYS A 47 -20.30 4.25 -15.02
CA LYS A 47 -20.80 5.04 -13.90
C LYS A 47 -19.67 5.42 -12.94
N ASP A 48 -19.85 6.53 -12.25
CA ASP A 48 -19.03 6.84 -11.08
C ASP A 48 -19.58 6.08 -9.87
N LEU A 49 -18.70 5.48 -9.08
CA LEU A 49 -19.07 4.60 -7.97
C LEU A 49 -18.62 5.17 -6.62
N ILE A 50 -19.31 4.78 -5.56
CA ILE A 50 -18.89 4.96 -4.16
C ILE A 50 -18.95 3.59 -3.50
N LEU A 51 -17.94 3.24 -2.71
CA LEU A 51 -17.96 2.02 -1.92
C LEU A 51 -18.11 2.35 -0.45
N ILE A 52 -18.88 1.53 0.24
CA ILE A 52 -18.96 1.49 1.69
C ILE A 52 -18.50 0.10 2.09
N PHE A 53 -17.55 -0.01 3.01
CA PHE A 53 -17.05 -1.32 3.44
C PHE A 53 -16.88 -1.38 4.95
N GLU A 54 -17.12 -2.55 5.52
CA GLU A 54 -16.91 -2.88 6.92
C GLU A 54 -15.63 -3.71 7.05
N LYS A 55 -14.71 -3.25 7.89
CA LYS A 55 -13.49 -4.00 8.22
C LYS A 55 -13.80 -5.12 9.21
N THR A 56 -12.97 -6.16 9.25
CA THR A 56 -13.08 -7.24 10.24
C THR A 56 -12.91 -6.77 11.68
N GLU A 57 -13.31 -7.61 12.65
CA GLU A 57 -13.12 -7.34 14.09
C GLU A 57 -11.65 -7.11 14.44
N GLU A 58 -10.73 -7.81 13.78
CA GLU A 58 -9.28 -7.67 14.00
C GLU A 58 -8.76 -6.27 13.62
N LEU A 59 -9.42 -5.63 12.65
CA LEU A 59 -9.16 -4.26 12.21
C LEU A 59 -10.08 -3.22 12.88
N GLY A 60 -10.90 -3.64 13.85
CA GLY A 60 -11.70 -2.77 14.70
C GLY A 60 -13.15 -2.54 14.25
N SER A 61 -13.68 -3.33 13.30
CA SER A 61 -15.06 -3.24 12.82
C SER A 61 -15.49 -1.84 12.38
N GLU A 62 -14.56 -1.09 11.78
CA GLU A 62 -14.84 0.24 11.27
C GLU A 62 -15.54 0.15 9.92
N ILE A 63 -16.60 0.93 9.76
CA ILE A 63 -17.23 1.19 8.46
C ILE A 63 -16.54 2.40 7.82
N ASP A 64 -15.99 2.20 6.64
CA ASP A 64 -15.34 3.24 5.86
C ASP A 64 -16.11 3.49 4.55
N THR A 65 -15.91 4.66 3.97
CA THR A 65 -16.51 5.05 2.70
C THR A 65 -15.44 5.63 1.80
N THR A 66 -15.29 5.04 0.61
CA THR A 66 -14.33 5.55 -0.37
C THR A 66 -14.81 6.89 -0.93
N THR A 67 -13.86 7.70 -1.43
CA THR A 67 -14.22 8.79 -2.34
C THR A 67 -14.86 8.24 -3.62
N VAL A 68 -15.42 9.13 -4.44
CA VAL A 68 -15.95 8.77 -5.75
C VAL A 68 -14.86 8.13 -6.61
N ILE A 69 -15.09 6.88 -7.03
CA ILE A 69 -14.27 6.17 -8.01
C ILE A 69 -14.84 6.47 -9.38
N SER A 70 -14.21 7.40 -10.11
CA SER A 70 -14.65 7.74 -11.46
C SER A 70 -14.56 6.54 -12.41
N SER A 71 -15.40 6.54 -13.44
CA SER A 71 -15.32 5.56 -14.52
C SER A 71 -13.91 5.44 -15.11
N ASN A 72 -13.47 4.20 -15.35
CA ASN A 72 -12.15 3.79 -15.85
C ASN A 72 -10.96 4.16 -14.95
N ILE A 73 -11.18 4.19 -13.63
CA ILE A 73 -10.13 4.44 -12.63
C ILE A 73 -10.00 3.24 -11.68
N SER A 74 -8.76 2.88 -11.36
CA SER A 74 -8.42 2.00 -10.24
C SER A 74 -8.01 2.83 -9.02
N LEU A 75 -8.63 2.56 -7.88
CA LEU A 75 -8.40 3.28 -6.62
C LEU A 75 -8.02 2.31 -5.51
N LEU A 76 -6.98 2.65 -4.75
CA LEU A 76 -6.62 1.99 -3.48
C LEU A 76 -7.68 2.34 -2.42
N ILE A 77 -8.33 1.32 -1.87
CA ILE A 77 -9.40 1.49 -0.87
C ILE A 77 -8.97 1.15 0.56
N LEU A 78 -7.97 0.27 0.72
CA LEU A 78 -7.46 -0.13 2.03
C LEU A 78 -6.00 -0.60 1.91
N GLU A 79 -5.21 -0.27 2.92
CA GLU A 79 -3.92 -0.88 3.20
C GLU A 79 -4.05 -1.64 4.53
N ASP A 80 -3.64 -2.91 4.54
CA ASP A 80 -3.65 -3.77 5.73
C ASP A 80 -2.25 -4.36 5.95
N SER A 81 -1.86 -4.55 7.21
CA SER A 81 -0.59 -5.18 7.56
C SER A 81 -0.73 -6.05 8.80
N VAL A 82 -0.24 -7.28 8.65
CA VAL A 82 -0.17 -8.28 9.71
C VAL A 82 1.23 -8.87 9.69
N ILE A 83 1.92 -8.88 10.83
CA ILE A 83 3.27 -9.44 10.91
C ILE A 83 3.22 -10.96 10.75
N GLY A 84 3.95 -11.48 9.76
CA GLY A 84 4.13 -12.92 9.53
C GLY A 84 2.98 -13.59 8.78
N LEU A 85 2.14 -12.82 8.10
CA LEU A 85 1.09 -13.28 7.20
C LEU A 85 0.85 -12.21 6.12
N ASN A 86 0.58 -12.59 4.88
CA ASN A 86 0.05 -11.64 3.91
C ASN A 86 -1.48 -11.64 4.06
N PRO A 87 -2.11 -10.53 4.52
CA PRO A 87 -3.56 -10.49 4.69
C PRO A 87 -4.27 -10.84 3.38
N LEU A 88 -5.30 -11.66 3.47
CA LEU A 88 -6.20 -11.94 2.36
C LEU A 88 -7.43 -11.02 2.47
N PRO A 89 -8.16 -10.78 1.36
CA PRO A 89 -9.35 -9.95 1.40
C PRO A 89 -10.37 -10.32 2.49
N GLU A 90 -10.61 -11.62 2.71
CA GLU A 90 -11.53 -12.10 3.77
C GLU A 90 -11.04 -11.81 5.20
N ASP A 91 -9.73 -11.59 5.39
CA ASP A 91 -9.15 -11.20 6.67
C ASP A 91 -9.34 -9.70 6.96
N SER A 92 -9.53 -8.89 5.92
CA SER A 92 -9.58 -7.42 6.02
C SER A 92 -10.99 -6.84 5.92
N PHE A 93 -11.90 -7.49 5.20
CA PHE A 93 -13.26 -7.00 4.97
C PHE A 93 -14.33 -8.02 5.38
N GLU A 94 -15.33 -7.57 6.13
CA GLU A 94 -16.56 -8.34 6.39
C GLU A 94 -17.55 -8.19 5.24
N GLU A 95 -17.75 -6.94 4.82
CA GLU A 95 -18.73 -6.57 3.81
C GLU A 95 -18.21 -5.40 2.95
N ILE A 96 -18.55 -5.44 1.66
CA ILE A 96 -18.33 -4.33 0.72
C ILE A 96 -19.61 -4.10 -0.07
N GLU A 97 -20.15 -2.90 0.01
CA GLU A 97 -21.29 -2.43 -0.76
C GLU A 97 -20.85 -1.41 -1.81
N VAL A 98 -21.30 -1.59 -3.05
CA VAL A 98 -21.00 -0.72 -4.19
C VAL A 98 -22.25 0.07 -4.56
N TYR A 99 -22.15 1.39 -4.60
CA TYR A 99 -23.24 2.29 -4.95
C TYR A 99 -22.91 3.10 -6.20
N GLU A 100 -23.95 3.52 -6.91
CA GLU A 100 -23.80 4.58 -7.91
C GLU A 100 -23.58 5.92 -7.19
N ALA A 101 -22.56 6.70 -7.57
CA ALA A 101 -22.27 7.97 -6.90
C ALA A 101 -23.43 8.99 -6.98
N SER A 102 -24.31 8.83 -7.98
CA SER A 102 -25.51 9.64 -8.17
C SER A 102 -26.70 9.21 -7.29
N ASN A 103 -26.67 7.98 -6.76
CA ASN A 103 -27.74 7.39 -5.96
C ASN A 103 -27.24 6.39 -4.92
N LEU A 104 -27.25 6.82 -3.65
CA LEU A 104 -26.86 6.00 -2.49
C LEU A 104 -28.04 5.28 -1.82
N SER A 105 -29.22 5.20 -2.46
CA SER A 105 -30.40 4.58 -1.84
C SER A 105 -30.29 3.06 -1.76
N ASP A 106 -29.71 2.45 -2.79
CA ASP A 106 -29.66 1.00 -2.98
C ASP A 106 -28.28 0.63 -3.56
N PRO A 107 -27.62 -0.41 -3.01
CA PRO A 107 -26.36 -0.88 -3.56
C PRO A 107 -26.61 -1.57 -4.92
N LEU A 108 -25.69 -1.34 -5.85
CA LEU A 108 -25.61 -2.06 -7.13
C LEU A 108 -25.07 -3.47 -6.95
N LEU A 109 -24.17 -3.66 -5.98
CA LEU A 109 -23.53 -4.93 -5.69
C LEU A 109 -23.12 -4.97 -4.21
N THR A 110 -23.21 -6.15 -3.60
CA THR A 110 -22.78 -6.39 -2.22
C THR A 110 -21.95 -7.66 -2.17
N PHE A 111 -20.77 -7.58 -1.57
CA PHE A 111 -19.92 -8.71 -1.21
C PHE A 111 -20.09 -8.97 0.29
N SER A 112 -20.85 -10.00 0.66
CA SER A 112 -21.15 -10.34 2.07
C SER A 112 -21.46 -11.84 2.20
N PRO A 113 -20.53 -12.65 2.76
CA PRO A 113 -19.18 -12.27 3.17
C PRO A 113 -18.29 -11.98 1.96
N VAL A 114 -17.19 -11.26 2.19
CA VAL A 114 -16.13 -11.08 1.18
C VAL A 114 -15.37 -12.41 1.00
N ASN A 115 -15.18 -12.84 -0.25
CA ASN A 115 -14.44 -14.07 -0.57
C ASN A 115 -13.16 -13.75 -1.32
N ASN A 116 -12.07 -14.44 -0.98
CA ASN A 116 -10.77 -14.28 -1.64
C ASN A 116 -10.80 -14.55 -3.16
N GLU A 117 -11.71 -15.41 -3.62
CA GLU A 117 -11.84 -15.80 -5.04
C GLU A 117 -12.36 -14.67 -5.93
N ASP A 118 -13.05 -13.67 -5.34
CA ASP A 118 -13.55 -12.50 -6.06
C ASP A 118 -12.43 -11.51 -6.41
N TRP A 119 -11.26 -11.66 -5.78
CA TRP A 119 -10.11 -10.76 -5.92
C TRP A 119 -9.01 -11.37 -6.78
N THR A 120 -8.45 -10.56 -7.67
CA THR A 120 -7.28 -10.93 -8.46
C THR A 120 -6.02 -10.36 -7.81
N ILE A 121 -4.97 -11.17 -7.69
CA ILE A 121 -3.65 -10.69 -7.29
C ILE A 121 -3.00 -9.98 -8.48
N THR A 122 -2.72 -8.68 -8.35
CA THR A 122 -2.10 -7.86 -9.40
C THR A 122 -0.61 -7.68 -9.23
N SER A 123 -0.11 -7.74 -8.00
CA SER A 123 1.32 -7.66 -7.68
C SER A 123 1.66 -8.45 -6.41
N GLN A 124 2.88 -8.98 -6.35
CA GLN A 124 3.46 -9.63 -5.17
C GLN A 124 4.96 -9.33 -5.06
N GLU A 125 5.35 -8.76 -3.94
CA GLU A 125 6.73 -8.49 -3.56
C GLU A 125 7.02 -9.24 -2.26
N LEU A 126 7.41 -10.51 -2.38
CA LEU A 126 7.66 -11.40 -1.25
C LEU A 126 9.16 -11.48 -0.93
N GLY A 127 9.50 -11.43 0.36
CA GLY A 127 10.84 -11.70 0.86
C GLY A 127 11.13 -13.21 0.97
N ASP A 128 12.34 -13.55 1.42
CA ASP A 128 12.80 -14.94 1.60
C ASP A 128 11.93 -15.75 2.58
N SER A 129 11.22 -15.08 3.48
CA SER A 129 10.27 -15.67 4.44
C SER A 129 8.94 -16.09 3.79
N GLY A 130 8.68 -15.66 2.55
CA GLY A 130 7.38 -15.81 1.88
C GLY A 130 6.37 -14.71 2.24
N PHE A 131 6.72 -13.80 3.15
CA PHE A 131 5.90 -12.65 3.51
C PHE A 131 6.41 -11.38 2.83
N GLY A 132 5.52 -10.44 2.60
CA GLY A 132 5.84 -9.18 1.94
C GLY A 132 4.59 -8.41 1.58
N LEU A 133 4.63 -7.67 0.47
CA LEU A 133 3.49 -6.89 0.01
C LEU A 133 2.73 -7.64 -1.08
N THR A 134 1.42 -7.83 -0.91
CA THR A 134 0.52 -8.35 -1.95
C THR A 134 -0.48 -7.27 -2.35
N SER A 135 -0.76 -7.11 -3.65
CA SER A 135 -1.82 -6.23 -4.13
C SER A 135 -2.95 -7.05 -4.72
N HIS A 136 -4.16 -6.78 -4.25
CA HIS A 136 -5.41 -7.40 -4.68
C HIS A 136 -6.27 -6.37 -5.41
N GLU A 137 -7.00 -6.79 -6.44
CA GLU A 137 -7.91 -5.93 -7.19
C GLU A 137 -9.23 -6.65 -7.52
N ILE A 138 -10.36 -5.95 -7.36
CA ILE A 138 -11.63 -6.30 -8.00
C ILE A 138 -11.82 -5.40 -9.22
N ILE A 139 -12.20 -6.00 -10.35
CA ILE A 139 -12.60 -5.27 -11.55
C ILE A 139 -14.13 -5.24 -11.63
N LEU A 140 -14.69 -4.05 -11.49
CA LEU A 140 -16.12 -3.81 -11.63
C LEU A 140 -16.44 -3.46 -13.08
N THR A 141 -17.36 -4.19 -13.70
CA THR A 141 -17.83 -3.95 -15.08
C THR A 141 -19.34 -3.73 -15.09
N ASP A 142 -19.89 -3.06 -16.11
CA ASP A 142 -21.35 -2.86 -16.18
C ASP A 142 -22.12 -4.21 -16.11
N SER A 143 -21.57 -5.28 -16.69
CA SER A 143 -22.22 -6.59 -16.73
C SER A 143 -22.36 -7.31 -15.39
N ILE A 144 -21.61 -6.89 -14.36
CA ILE A 144 -21.73 -7.47 -13.02
C ILE A 144 -22.54 -6.59 -12.05
N LEU A 145 -22.92 -5.37 -12.47
CA LEU A 145 -23.74 -4.45 -11.69
C LEU A 145 -25.23 -4.46 -12.12
N ASP A 146 -25.57 -5.20 -13.17
CA ASP A 146 -26.92 -5.41 -13.72
C ASP A 146 -27.50 -6.78 -13.34
#